data_AF-A0A9D7II15-F1
#
_entry.id   AF-A0A9D7II15-F1
#
_cell.length_a   1.000
_cell.length_b   1.000
_cell.length_c   1.000
_cell.angle_alpha   90.00
_cell.angle_beta   90.00
_cell.angle_gamma   90.00
#
_symmetry.space_group_name_H-M   'P 1'
#
loop_
_entity.id
_entity.type
_entity.pdbx_description
1 polymer ?
#
loop_
_entity_poly.entity_id
_entity_poly.type
_entity_poly.pdbx_seq_one_letter_code
_entity_poly.pdbx_strand_id
1 'polypeptide(L)'
;MEKSLWREQILPFTVLIGLLAVATLAGDYLLHRLNLVWVGRYLGIPGTILIILSLVYSLRKRKYIGSGNPKTLLTLHEFSAWLGSLMVLIHAGIHFNAILPWLATIAMGVNVISGMVGKLLLSRSRRHLQGQREHFQLRGLSQPEVEKALFWDAVMFDAMAKWRKVHIPIFIVFAVLALGHIISIFLFWGWI
;
A
#
# COMPACT_ATOMS: atom_id res chain seq x y z
N MET A 1 5.13 18.13 25.96
CA MET A 1 5.60 16.75 26.15
C MET A 1 5.61 16.09 24.78
N GLU A 2 6.78 16.06 24.13
CA GLU A 2 6.93 15.49 22.79
C GLU A 2 6.63 13.99 22.82
N LYS A 3 5.41 13.60 22.41
CA LYS A 3 5.17 12.20 22.05
C LYS A 3 6.13 11.92 20.90
N SER A 4 7.11 11.03 21.13
CA SER A 4 8.20 10.84 20.17
C SER A 4 7.63 10.55 18.78
N LEU A 5 8.16 11.21 17.76
CA LEU A 5 7.79 11.02 16.34
C LEU A 5 7.69 9.53 15.97
N TRP A 6 8.52 8.71 16.60
CA TRP A 6 8.50 7.25 16.54
C TRP A 6 7.16 6.62 16.94
N ARG A 7 6.57 7.03 18.06
CA ARG A 7 5.37 6.41 18.63
C ARG A 7 4.09 6.79 17.88
N GLU A 8 4.01 8.01 17.36
CA GLU A 8 2.82 8.47 16.62
C GLU A 8 2.84 8.11 15.14
N GLN A 9 4.03 7.99 14.55
CA GLN A 9 4.16 7.83 13.11
C GLN A 9 4.67 6.45 12.76
N ILE A 10 5.86 6.03 13.22
CA ILE A 10 6.50 4.79 12.77
C ILE A 10 5.84 3.55 13.37
N LEU A 11 5.53 3.59 14.67
CA LEU A 11 4.99 2.45 15.41
C LEU A 11 3.70 1.88 14.78
N PRO A 12 2.66 2.67 14.44
CA PRO A 12 1.47 2.15 13.77
C PRO A 12 1.77 1.43 12.45
N PHE A 13 2.72 1.93 11.64
CA PHE A 13 3.09 1.27 10.38
C PHE A 13 3.81 -0.06 10.63
N THR A 14 4.77 -0.07 11.57
CA THR A 14 5.48 -1.30 11.93
C THR A 14 4.54 -2.35 12.52
N VAL A 15 3.55 -1.92 13.31
CA VAL A 15 2.51 -2.80 13.85
C VAL A 15 1.65 -3.36 12.73
N LEU A 16 1.21 -2.54 11.77
CA LEU A 16 0.40 -3.03 10.64
C LEU A 16 1.15 -4.04 9.76
N ILE A 17 2.42 -3.79 9.43
CA ILE A 17 3.24 -4.76 8.70
C ILE A 17 3.46 -6.03 9.53
N GLY A 18 3.76 -5.89 10.82
CA GLY A 18 3.91 -7.02 11.74
C GLY A 18 2.63 -7.85 11.83
N LEU A 19 1.47 -7.20 11.93
CA LEU A 19 0.17 -7.87 11.92
C LEU A 19 -0.09 -8.59 10.62
N LEU A 20 0.24 -8.01 9.46
CA LEU A 20 0.12 -8.69 8.17
C LEU A 20 1.03 -9.93 8.10
N ALA A 21 2.27 -9.82 8.58
CA ALA A 21 3.19 -10.95 8.62
C ALA A 21 2.70 -12.06 9.55
N VAL A 22 2.29 -11.71 10.78
CA VAL A 22 1.74 -12.65 11.76
C VAL A 22 0.46 -13.29 11.24
N ALA A 23 -0.47 -12.51 10.66
CA ALA A 23 -1.71 -13.03 10.10
C ALA A 23 -1.47 -13.96 8.91
N THR A 24 -0.51 -13.64 8.05
CA THR A 24 -0.08 -14.51 6.95
C THR A 24 0.44 -15.85 7.49
N LEU A 25 1.41 -15.81 8.41
CA LEU A 25 2.02 -17.03 8.97
C LEU A 25 1.02 -17.86 9.77
N ALA A 26 0.17 -17.21 10.56
CA ALA A 26 -0.88 -17.89 11.32
C ALA A 26 -1.93 -18.50 10.38
N GLY A 27 -2.34 -17.79 9.33
CA GLY A 27 -3.27 -18.28 8.33
C GLY A 27 -2.72 -19.51 7.61
N ASP A 28 -1.48 -19.44 7.12
CA ASP A 28 -0.80 -20.55 6.47
C ASP A 28 -0.66 -21.76 7.42
N TYR A 29 -0.20 -21.54 8.65
CA TYR A 29 -0.06 -22.58 9.67
C TYR A 29 -1.40 -23.26 9.98
N LEU A 30 -2.49 -22.49 10.15
CA LEU A 30 -3.82 -23.03 10.42
C LEU A 30 -4.34 -23.86 9.25
N LEU A 31 -4.16 -23.39 8.01
CA LEU A 31 -4.57 -24.14 6.81
C LEU A 31 -3.84 -25.48 6.72
N HIS A 32 -2.54 -25.52 7.02
CA HIS A 32 -1.77 -26.77 7.09
C HIS A 32 -2.25 -27.67 8.24
N ARG A 33 -2.45 -27.11 9.43
CA ARG A 33 -2.85 -27.87 10.62
C ARG A 33 -4.23 -28.52 10.48
N LEU A 34 -5.15 -27.84 9.78
CA LEU A 34 -6.52 -28.29 9.55
C LEU A 34 -6.68 -29.09 8.24
N ASN A 35 -5.61 -29.34 7.49
CA ASN A 35 -5.64 -30.00 6.18
C ASN A 35 -6.54 -29.25 5.15
N LEU A 36 -6.58 -27.93 5.23
CA LEU A 36 -7.35 -27.01 4.38
C LEU A 36 -6.46 -26.26 3.36
N VAL A 37 -5.29 -26.79 3.04
CA VAL A 37 -4.31 -26.16 2.12
C VAL A 37 -4.92 -25.86 0.75
N TRP A 38 -5.93 -26.64 0.31
CA TRP A 38 -6.69 -26.37 -0.91
C TRP A 38 -7.36 -24.98 -0.88
N VAL A 39 -7.83 -24.50 0.27
CA VAL A 39 -8.39 -23.14 0.42
C VAL A 39 -7.32 -22.10 0.10
N GLY A 40 -6.12 -22.27 0.66
CA GLY A 40 -4.97 -21.38 0.39
C GLY A 40 -4.62 -21.34 -1.10
N ARG A 41 -4.74 -22.46 -1.81
CA ARG A 41 -4.54 -22.50 -3.28
C ARG A 41 -5.50 -21.56 -4.00
N TYR A 42 -6.76 -21.51 -3.57
CA TYR A 42 -7.78 -20.66 -4.18
C TYR A 42 -7.74 -19.20 -3.68
N LEU A 43 -7.16 -18.90 -2.51
CA LEU A 43 -7.09 -17.52 -1.97
C LEU A 43 -6.37 -16.53 -2.90
N GLY A 44 -5.49 -17.00 -3.78
CA GLY A 44 -4.82 -16.17 -4.78
C GLY A 44 -5.80 -15.47 -5.74
N ILE A 45 -6.92 -16.10 -6.09
CA ILE A 45 -7.95 -15.55 -7.01
C ILE A 45 -8.69 -14.36 -6.39
N PRO A 46 -9.44 -14.51 -5.28
CA PRO A 46 -10.13 -13.39 -4.66
C PRO A 46 -9.14 -12.32 -4.17
N GLY A 47 -7.94 -12.70 -3.73
CA GLY A 47 -6.90 -11.74 -3.37
C GLY A 47 -6.47 -10.86 -4.55
N THR A 48 -6.26 -11.47 -5.72
CA THR A 48 -5.94 -10.74 -6.96
C THR A 48 -7.10 -9.84 -7.40
N ILE A 49 -8.34 -10.33 -7.32
CA ILE A 49 -9.53 -9.52 -7.63
C ILE A 49 -9.60 -8.28 -6.75
N LEU A 50 -9.39 -8.42 -5.43
CA LEU A 50 -9.36 -7.29 -4.50
C LEU A 50 -8.26 -6.28 -4.84
N ILE A 51 -7.06 -6.75 -5.20
CA ILE A 51 -5.96 -5.88 -5.62
C ILE A 51 -6.33 -5.12 -6.90
N ILE A 52 -6.94 -5.77 -7.89
CA ILE A 52 -7.41 -5.12 -9.13
C ILE A 52 -8.48 -4.07 -8.81
N LEU A 53 -9.47 -4.40 -8.00
CA LEU A 53 -10.54 -3.47 -7.58
C LEU A 53 -9.96 -2.26 -6.82
N SER A 54 -8.88 -2.44 -6.07
CA SER A 54 -8.19 -1.34 -5.39
C SER A 54 -7.70 -0.25 -6.37
N LEU A 55 -7.45 -0.60 -7.65
CA LEU A 55 -6.94 0.34 -8.65
C LEU A 55 -7.97 1.38 -9.10
N VAL A 56 -9.25 1.20 -8.78
CA VAL A 56 -10.32 2.18 -9.04
C VAL A 56 -9.97 3.55 -8.45
N TYR A 57 -9.37 3.59 -7.25
CA TYR A 57 -8.89 4.85 -6.67
C TYR A 57 -7.82 5.53 -7.54
N SER A 58 -6.89 4.76 -8.11
CA SER A 58 -5.84 5.27 -9.00
C SER A 58 -6.45 5.88 -10.27
N LEU A 59 -7.44 5.20 -10.87
CA LEU A 59 -8.19 5.72 -12.02
C LEU A 59 -8.92 7.02 -11.70
N ARG A 60 -9.58 7.09 -10.53
CA ARG A 60 -10.25 8.31 -10.06
C ARG A 60 -9.28 9.45 -9.86
N LYS A 61 -8.14 9.18 -9.23
CA LYS A 61 -7.11 10.17 -8.93
C LYS A 61 -6.48 10.74 -10.20
N ARG A 62 -6.38 9.94 -11.27
CA ARG A 62 -5.92 10.35 -12.62
C ARG A 62 -7.01 11.02 -13.45
N LYS A 63 -8.23 11.15 -12.92
CA LYS A 63 -9.41 11.70 -13.61
C LYS A 63 -9.84 10.91 -14.84
N TYR A 64 -9.45 9.63 -14.95
CA TYR A 64 -9.98 8.74 -15.99
C TYR A 64 -11.44 8.36 -15.70
N ILE A 65 -11.82 8.32 -14.42
CA ILE A 65 -13.21 8.25 -13.97
C ILE A 65 -13.56 9.53 -13.20
N GLY A 66 -14.75 10.08 -13.45
CA GLY A 66 -15.23 11.33 -12.83
C GLY A 66 -16.05 11.12 -11.54
N SER A 67 -16.63 9.93 -11.37
CA SER A 67 -17.57 9.61 -10.29
C SER A 67 -16.88 9.11 -9.01
N GLY A 68 -17.58 9.23 -7.88
CA GLY A 68 -17.12 8.71 -6.58
C GLY A 68 -16.28 9.68 -5.75
N ASN A 69 -16.47 9.61 -4.43
CA ASN A 69 -15.75 10.42 -3.45
C ASN A 69 -14.30 9.93 -3.29
N PRO A 70 -13.27 10.78 -3.52
CA PRO A 70 -11.88 10.39 -3.43
C PRO A 70 -11.43 9.83 -2.06
N LYS A 71 -12.03 10.30 -0.96
CA LYS A 71 -11.70 9.84 0.40
C LYS A 71 -12.23 8.43 0.64
N THR A 72 -13.46 8.17 0.22
CA THR A 72 -14.07 6.84 0.30
C THR A 72 -13.33 5.85 -0.58
N LEU A 73 -13.00 6.24 -1.81
CA LEU A 73 -12.24 5.39 -2.74
C LEU A 73 -10.83 5.10 -2.23
N LEU A 74 -10.15 6.06 -1.58
CA LEU A 74 -8.88 5.81 -0.92
C LEU A 74 -9.02 4.79 0.22
N THR A 75 -10.07 4.91 1.03
CA THR A 75 -10.33 3.96 2.14
C THR A 75 -10.59 2.55 1.59
N LEU A 76 -11.38 2.44 0.52
CA LEU A 76 -11.65 1.17 -0.16
C LEU A 76 -10.37 0.59 -0.79
N HIS A 77 -9.54 1.43 -1.41
CA HIS A 77 -8.24 1.03 -1.96
C HIS A 77 -7.34 0.45 -0.86
N GLU A 78 -7.21 1.14 0.28
CA GLU A 78 -6.43 0.65 1.39
C GLU A 78 -6.97 -0.69 1.91
N PHE A 79 -8.28 -0.77 2.19
CA PHE A 79 -8.90 -2.00 2.68
C PHE A 79 -8.74 -3.19 1.71
N SER A 80 -9.07 -2.99 0.44
CA SER A 80 -8.98 -4.03 -0.58
C SER A 80 -7.54 -4.43 -0.87
N ALA A 81 -6.59 -3.48 -0.87
CA ALA A 81 -5.17 -3.80 -1.02
C ALA A 81 -4.65 -4.61 0.17
N TRP A 82 -4.98 -4.23 1.42
CA TRP A 82 -4.56 -4.98 2.61
C TRP A 82 -5.15 -6.39 2.65
N LEU A 83 -6.47 -6.51 2.47
CA LEU A 83 -7.14 -7.81 2.48
C LEU A 83 -6.67 -8.67 1.31
N GLY A 84 -6.55 -8.09 0.11
CA GLY A 84 -6.06 -8.78 -1.07
C GLY A 84 -4.62 -9.27 -0.90
N SER A 85 -3.72 -8.43 -0.38
CA SER A 85 -2.34 -8.83 -0.08
C SER A 85 -2.28 -9.93 0.98
N LEU A 86 -3.09 -9.88 2.04
CA LEU A 86 -3.17 -10.96 3.03
C LEU A 86 -3.57 -12.30 2.37
N MET A 87 -4.61 -12.30 1.54
CA MET A 87 -5.06 -13.52 0.84
C MET A 87 -4.00 -14.08 -0.12
N VAL A 88 -3.32 -13.21 -0.88
CA VAL A 88 -2.23 -13.61 -1.78
C VAL A 88 -1.00 -14.09 -1.01
N LEU A 89 -0.67 -13.48 0.13
CA LEU A 89 0.45 -13.92 0.97
C LEU A 89 0.19 -15.28 1.62
N ILE A 90 -1.03 -15.55 2.09
CA ILE A 90 -1.40 -16.89 2.58
C ILE A 90 -1.32 -17.90 1.44
N HIS A 91 -1.77 -17.54 0.23
CA HIS A 91 -1.63 -18.37 -0.97
C HIS A 91 -0.16 -18.67 -1.32
N ALA A 92 0.75 -17.72 -1.10
CA ALA A 92 2.18 -17.88 -1.40
C ALA A 92 2.85 -18.99 -0.54
N GLY A 93 2.30 -19.30 0.64
CA GLY A 93 2.75 -20.37 1.52
C GLY A 93 2.67 -21.79 0.92
N ILE A 94 2.15 -21.93 -0.30
CA ILE A 94 2.01 -23.23 -0.99
C ILE A 94 3.07 -23.41 -2.10
N HIS A 95 3.74 -22.35 -2.54
CA HIS A 95 4.56 -22.34 -3.77
C HIS A 95 6.08 -22.31 -3.53
N PHE A 96 6.62 -23.28 -2.77
CA PHE A 96 8.03 -23.26 -2.34
C PHE A 96 9.08 -23.51 -3.45
N ASN A 97 8.72 -24.18 -4.54
CA ASN A 97 9.69 -24.71 -5.52
C ASN A 97 9.86 -23.89 -6.80
N ALA A 98 9.30 -22.67 -6.89
CA ALA A 98 9.35 -21.86 -8.11
C ALA A 98 9.83 -20.43 -7.84
N ILE A 99 10.83 -19.97 -8.60
CA ILE A 99 11.44 -18.63 -8.42
C ILE A 99 10.45 -17.50 -8.72
N LEU A 100 9.61 -17.66 -9.75
CA LEU A 100 8.68 -16.62 -10.19
C LEU A 100 7.67 -16.19 -9.11
N PRO A 101 6.93 -17.08 -8.42
CA PRO A 101 6.05 -16.68 -7.32
C PRO A 101 6.81 -16.07 -6.12
N TRP A 102 8.05 -16.50 -5.85
CA TRP A 102 8.89 -15.85 -4.83
C TRP A 102 9.21 -14.40 -5.20
N LEU A 103 9.62 -14.14 -6.46
CA LEU A 103 9.86 -12.78 -6.95
C LEU A 103 8.59 -11.92 -6.88
N ALA A 104 7.43 -12.47 -7.27
CA ALA A 104 6.14 -11.77 -7.15
C ALA A 104 5.80 -11.44 -5.69
N THR A 105 6.06 -12.35 -4.76
CA THR A 105 5.84 -12.17 -3.31
C THR A 105 6.72 -11.05 -2.76
N ILE A 106 8.01 -11.04 -3.08
CA ILE A 106 8.94 -9.97 -2.68
C ILE A 106 8.48 -8.63 -3.26
N ALA A 107 8.16 -8.59 -4.56
CA ALA A 107 7.69 -7.38 -5.21
C ALA A 107 6.38 -6.85 -4.59
N MET A 108 5.46 -7.74 -4.20
CA MET A 108 4.24 -7.37 -3.47
C MET A 108 4.58 -6.75 -2.11
N GLY A 109 5.48 -7.38 -1.33
CA GLY A 109 5.92 -6.85 -0.04
C GLY A 109 6.52 -5.45 -0.16
N VAL A 110 7.42 -5.26 -1.13
CA VAL A 110 8.01 -3.94 -1.46
C VAL A 110 6.92 -2.93 -1.87
N ASN A 111 5.93 -3.36 -2.66
CA ASN A 111 4.82 -2.52 -3.08
C ASN A 111 3.94 -2.06 -1.91
N VAL A 112 3.57 -2.97 -1.00
CA VAL A 112 2.79 -2.65 0.21
C VAL A 112 3.54 -1.65 1.10
N ILE A 113 4.82 -1.93 1.38
CA ILE A 113 5.67 -1.04 2.18
C ILE A 113 5.79 0.34 1.51
N SER A 114 6.03 0.39 0.20
CA SER A 114 6.10 1.62 -0.58
C SER A 114 4.82 2.46 -0.50
N GLY A 115 3.65 1.80 -0.57
CA GLY A 115 2.35 2.47 -0.42
C GLY A 115 2.18 3.10 0.96
N MET A 116 2.58 2.38 2.02
CA MET A 116 2.55 2.88 3.39
C MET A 116 3.50 4.06 3.62
N VAL A 117 4.72 3.99 3.08
CA VAL A 117 5.67 5.11 3.11
C VAL A 117 5.04 6.35 2.46
N GLY A 118 4.38 6.20 1.30
CA GLY A 118 3.66 7.30 0.66
C GLY A 118 2.58 7.93 1.54
N LYS A 119 1.80 7.11 2.26
CA LYS A 119 0.78 7.58 3.21
C LYS A 119 1.40 8.32 4.40
N LEU A 120 2.47 7.79 4.96
CA LEU A 120 3.21 8.40 6.07
C LEU A 120 3.75 9.78 5.67
N LEU A 121 4.46 9.84 4.54
CA LEU A 121 5.04 11.07 4.02
C LEU A 121 3.95 12.12 3.81
N LEU A 122 2.87 11.77 3.11
CA LEU A 122 1.77 12.71 2.86
C LEU A 122 1.10 13.21 4.15
N SER A 123 0.86 12.32 5.13
CA SER A 123 0.26 12.69 6.41
C SER A 123 1.16 13.62 7.21
N ARG A 124 2.47 13.31 7.29
CA ARG A 124 3.46 14.14 8.00
C ARG A 124 3.56 15.51 7.35
N SER A 125 3.68 15.55 6.04
CA SER A 125 3.79 16.76 5.25
C SER A 125 2.57 17.68 5.45
N ARG A 126 1.34 17.12 5.49
CA ARG A 126 0.13 17.91 5.78
C ARG A 126 0.09 18.51 7.19
N ARG A 127 0.42 17.70 8.20
CA ARG A 127 0.45 18.17 9.60
C ARG A 127 1.49 19.26 9.81
N HIS A 128 2.65 19.13 9.18
CA HIS A 128 3.71 20.12 9.27
C HIS A 128 3.29 21.48 8.68
N LEU A 129 2.69 21.48 7.48
CA LEU A 129 2.18 22.72 6.88
C LEU A 129 1.05 23.36 7.70
N GLN A 130 0.15 22.56 8.27
CA GLN A 130 -0.91 23.08 9.15
C GLN A 130 -0.33 23.73 10.41
N GLY A 131 0.60 23.06 11.10
CA GLY A 131 1.24 23.59 12.30
C GLY A 131 2.05 24.86 12.05
N GLN A 132 2.77 24.94 10.93
CA GLN A 132 3.47 26.17 10.57
C GLN A 132 2.50 27.32 10.25
N ARG A 133 1.41 27.04 9.52
CA ARG A 133 0.40 28.05 9.20
C ARG A 133 -0.27 28.61 10.45
N GLU A 134 -0.65 27.74 11.39
CA GLU A 134 -1.19 28.14 12.69
C GLU A 134 -0.17 28.97 13.48
N HIS A 135 1.11 28.56 13.48
CA HIS A 135 2.15 29.27 14.20
C HIS A 135 2.40 30.68 13.64
N PHE A 136 2.38 30.86 12.32
CA PHE A 136 2.52 32.18 11.70
C PHE A 136 1.28 33.06 11.86
N GLN A 137 0.08 32.47 11.86
CA GLN A 137 -1.17 33.18 12.17
C GLN A 137 -1.18 33.71 13.61
N LEU A 138 -0.70 32.91 14.58
CA LEU A 138 -0.55 33.33 15.97
C LEU A 138 0.48 34.45 16.16
N ARG A 139 1.45 34.58 15.24
CA ARG A 139 2.44 35.67 15.25
C ARG A 139 1.97 36.96 14.55
N GLY A 140 0.74 37.00 14.04
CA GLY A 140 0.16 38.20 13.42
C GLY A 140 0.77 38.59 12.07
N LEU A 141 1.47 37.68 11.41
CA LEU A 141 2.07 37.94 10.09
C LEU A 141 1.00 38.09 9.01
N SER A 142 1.26 38.98 8.05
CA SER A 142 0.35 39.15 6.92
C SER A 142 0.39 37.91 6.01
N GLN A 143 -0.76 37.53 5.42
CA GLN A 143 -0.88 36.36 4.51
C GLN A 143 0.26 36.23 3.47
N PRO A 144 0.70 37.29 2.78
CA PRO A 144 1.79 37.19 1.80
C PRO A 144 3.16 36.87 2.41
N GLU A 145 3.43 37.27 3.66
CA GLU A 145 4.69 36.93 4.36
C GLU A 145 4.69 35.46 4.80
N VAL A 146 3.53 34.94 5.21
CA VAL A 146 3.33 33.52 5.55
C VAL A 146 3.53 32.63 4.32
N GLU A 147 3.01 33.02 3.16
CA GLU A 147 3.22 32.28 1.90
C GLU A 147 4.69 32.24 1.49
N LYS A 148 5.42 33.34 1.66
CA LYS A 148 6.84 33.42 1.31
C LYS A 148 7.71 32.58 2.24
N ALA A 149 7.40 32.56 3.54
CA ALA A 149 8.07 31.72 4.53
C ALA A 149 7.80 30.22 4.30
N LEU A 150 6.57 29.87 3.93
CA LEU A 150 6.16 28.50 3.65
C LEU A 150 6.57 28.01 2.25
N PHE A 151 7.08 28.87 1.38
CA PHE A 151 7.33 28.53 -0.03
C PHE A 151 8.29 27.34 -0.18
N TRP A 152 9.43 27.36 0.49
CA TRP A 152 10.43 26.28 0.39
C TRP A 152 9.94 24.96 0.99
N ASP A 153 9.20 25.05 2.10
CA ASP A 153 8.55 23.88 2.72
C ASP A 153 7.44 23.32 1.82
N ALA A 154 6.70 24.18 1.11
CA ALA A 154 5.70 23.80 0.14
C ALA A 154 6.31 23.15 -1.12
N VAL A 155 7.51 23.58 -1.55
CA VAL A 155 8.24 22.98 -2.68
C VAL A 155 8.75 21.58 -2.31
N MET A 156 9.38 21.42 -1.14
CA MET A 156 9.78 20.10 -0.63
C MET A 156 8.58 19.19 -0.39
N PHE A 157 7.46 19.76 0.06
CA PHE A 157 6.17 19.10 0.17
C PHE A 157 5.65 18.59 -1.18
N ASP A 158 5.72 19.38 -2.25
CA ASP A 158 5.24 18.97 -3.58
C ASP A 158 6.07 17.82 -4.16
N ALA A 159 7.37 17.76 -3.83
CA ALA A 159 8.23 16.63 -4.15
C ALA A 159 7.79 15.34 -3.40
N MET A 160 7.51 15.44 -2.10
CA MET A 160 7.00 14.30 -1.30
C MET A 160 5.58 13.88 -1.72
N ALA A 161 4.73 14.83 -2.13
CA ALA A 161 3.39 14.57 -2.67
C ALA A 161 3.43 13.83 -4.02
N LYS A 162 4.59 13.83 -4.69
CA LYS A 162 4.86 13.06 -5.92
C LYS A 162 5.42 11.66 -5.64
N TRP A 163 5.41 11.16 -4.40
CA TRP A 163 5.81 9.77 -4.06
C TRP A 163 5.18 8.71 -4.96
N ARG A 164 3.97 8.98 -5.47
CA ARG A 164 3.29 8.19 -6.49
C ARG A 164 4.17 7.89 -7.73
N LYS A 165 5.05 8.79 -8.15
CA LYS A 165 6.00 8.57 -9.27
C LYS A 165 7.00 7.44 -9.00
N VAL A 166 7.27 7.14 -7.73
CA VAL A 166 8.12 6.02 -7.29
C VAL A 166 7.28 4.78 -7.05
N HIS A 167 6.12 4.93 -6.39
CA HIS A 167 5.24 3.80 -6.09
C HIS A 167 4.67 3.11 -7.34
N ILE A 168 4.30 3.87 -8.39
CA ILE A 168 3.74 3.27 -9.61
C ILE A 168 4.72 2.32 -10.31
N PRO A 169 6.00 2.68 -10.57
CA PRO A 169 6.98 1.73 -11.11
C PRO A 169 7.13 0.45 -10.28
N ILE A 170 7.15 0.57 -8.95
CA ILE A 170 7.20 -0.59 -8.04
C ILE A 170 5.98 -1.49 -8.25
N PHE A 171 4.78 -0.89 -8.31
CA PHE A 171 3.55 -1.61 -8.61
C PHE A 171 3.60 -2.30 -9.98
N ILE A 172 4.16 -1.65 -11.01
CA ILE A 172 4.29 -2.25 -12.36
C ILE A 172 5.16 -3.50 -12.31
N VAL A 173 6.31 -3.46 -11.63
CA VAL A 173 7.18 -4.62 -11.46
C VAL A 173 6.42 -5.76 -10.77
N PHE A 174 5.71 -5.47 -9.68
CA PHE A 174 4.85 -6.45 -9.02
C PHE A 174 3.78 -7.00 -9.97
N ALA A 175 3.06 -6.15 -10.71
CA ALA A 175 1.99 -6.54 -11.60
C ALA A 175 2.49 -7.45 -12.74
N VAL A 176 3.66 -7.16 -13.32
CA VAL A 176 4.28 -7.99 -14.36
C VAL A 176 4.66 -9.37 -13.80
N LEU A 177 5.28 -9.42 -12.63
CA LEU A 177 5.66 -10.70 -11.99
C LEU A 177 4.43 -11.52 -11.61
N ALA A 178 3.40 -10.88 -11.04
CA ALA A 178 2.14 -11.53 -10.68
C ALA A 178 1.39 -12.03 -11.91
N LEU A 179 1.31 -11.23 -12.99
CA LEU A 179 0.68 -11.65 -14.23
C LEU A 179 1.45 -12.79 -14.89
N GLY A 180 2.78 -12.72 -14.93
CA GLY A 180 3.64 -13.80 -15.39
C GLY A 180 3.41 -15.09 -14.60
N HIS A 181 3.28 -14.99 -13.28
CA HIS A 181 2.94 -16.13 -12.43
C HIS A 181 1.56 -16.71 -12.80
N ILE A 182 0.52 -15.89 -12.89
CA ILE A 182 -0.84 -16.33 -13.26
C ILE A 182 -0.84 -17.00 -14.64
N ILE A 183 -0.21 -16.39 -15.64
CA ILE A 183 -0.11 -16.97 -17.00
C ILE A 183 0.66 -18.29 -16.98
N SER A 184 1.78 -18.37 -16.25
CA SER A 184 2.55 -19.62 -16.12
C SER A 184 1.72 -20.75 -15.52
N ILE A 185 0.87 -20.43 -14.53
CA ILE A 185 -0.11 -21.38 -14.01
C ILE A 185 -1.05 -21.80 -15.14
N PHE A 186 -1.72 -20.89 -15.85
CA PHE A 186 -2.62 -21.29 -16.93
C PHE A 186 -1.97 -22.17 -18.01
N LEU A 187 -0.69 -21.92 -18.36
CA LEU A 187 0.04 -22.66 -19.39
C LEU A 187 0.54 -24.03 -18.92
N PHE A 188 1.04 -24.15 -17.69
CA PHE A 188 1.70 -25.36 -17.19
C PHE A 188 0.86 -26.15 -16.20
N TRP A 189 -0.31 -25.65 -15.82
CA TRP A 189 -1.24 -26.38 -14.98
C TRP A 189 -1.83 -27.53 -15.78
N GLY A 190 -1.59 -28.75 -15.32
CA GLY A 190 -2.34 -29.92 -15.77
C GLY A 190 -3.78 -29.73 -15.35
N TRP A 191 -4.62 -29.18 -16.24
CA TRP A 191 -6.07 -29.01 -16.06
C TRP A 191 -6.83 -30.36 -16.08
N ILE A 192 -6.13 -31.46 -15.80
CA ILE A 192 -6.58 -32.85 -15.96
C ILE A 192 -6.31 -33.58 -14.65
#